data_AF-A0A242CYG0-F1
#
_entry.id   AF-A0A242CYG0-F1
#
_cell.length_a   1.000
_cell.length_b   1.000
_cell.length_c   1.000
_cell.angle_alpha   90.00
_cell.angle_beta   90.00
_cell.angle_gamma   90.00
#
_symmetry.space_group_name_H-M   'P 1'
#
loop_
_entity.id
_entity.type
_entity.pdbx_description
1 polymer ?
#
loop_
_entity_poly.entity_id
_entity_poly.type
_entity_poly.pdbx_seq_one_letter_code
_entity_poly.pdbx_strand_id
1 'polypeptide(L)'
;MIGSIAGIFTTFAFVPQVIKIVKTKNTEAISLQTCLLQVIGVFLWTIHGIIQSDMAILGANAVTLCLTTTILVCKIGSRKGEDAEQEASK
;
A
#
# COMPACT_ATOMS: atom_id res chain seq x y z
N MET A 1 -9.35 -12.69 19.77
CA MET A 1 -8.36 -13.61 19.15
C MET A 1 -8.53 -13.75 17.65
N ILE A 2 -9.74 -13.95 17.11
CA ILE A 2 -9.95 -14.06 15.64
C ILE A 2 -9.47 -12.81 14.88
N GLY A 3 -9.75 -11.61 15.39
CA GLY A 3 -9.33 -10.35 14.75
C GLY A 3 -7.81 -10.19 14.61
N SER A 4 -7.03 -10.62 15.61
CA SER A 4 -5.56 -10.60 15.56
C SER A 4 -5.01 -11.55 14.52
N ILE A 5 -5.57 -12.77 14.44
CA ILE A 5 -5.18 -13.77 13.44
C ILE A 5 -5.56 -13.30 12.04
N ALA A 6 -6.77 -12.76 11.86
CA ALA A 6 -7.22 -12.18 10.61
C ALA A 6 -6.26 -11.06 10.14
N GLY A 7 -5.90 -10.13 11.04
CA GLY A 7 -4.96 -9.05 10.76
C GLY A 7 -3.58 -9.53 10.30
N ILE A 8 -3.05 -10.58 10.94
CA ILE A 8 -1.78 -11.21 10.52
C ILE A 8 -1.90 -11.77 9.10
N PHE A 9 -2.93 -12.58 8.83
CA PHE A 9 -3.12 -13.19 7.51
C PHE A 9 -3.31 -12.15 6.41
N THR A 10 -4.10 -11.10 6.63
CA THR A 10 -4.26 -10.03 5.65
C THR A 10 -2.98 -9.25 5.42
N THR A 11 -2.22 -8.95 6.48
CA THR A 11 -0.93 -8.24 6.33
C THR A 11 0.07 -9.09 5.54
N PHE A 12 0.16 -10.40 5.85
CA PHE A 12 1.02 -11.33 5.11
C PHE A 12 0.60 -11.53 3.66
N ALA A 13 -0.70 -11.42 3.34
CA ALA A 13 -1.18 -11.48 1.96
C ALA A 13 -0.67 -10.31 1.10
N PHE A 14 -0.41 -9.14 1.70
CA PHE A 14 0.15 -7.99 0.98
C PHE A 14 1.67 -8.07 0.79
N VAL A 15 2.40 -8.86 1.59
CA VAL A 15 3.86 -9.02 1.47
C VAL A 15 4.30 -9.53 0.08
N PRO A 16 3.76 -10.62 -0.49
CA PRO A 16 4.17 -11.08 -1.82
C PRO A 16 3.84 -10.06 -2.92
N GLN A 17 2.77 -9.27 -2.75
CA GLN A 17 2.45 -8.16 -3.66
C GLN A 17 3.53 -7.07 -3.61
N VAL A 18 3.95 -6.65 -2.41
CA VAL A 18 5.05 -5.69 -2.22
C VAL A 18 6.35 -6.22 -2.82
N ILE A 19 6.72 -7.48 -2.52
CA ILE A 19 7.96 -8.09 -3.02
C ILE A 19 7.96 -8.13 -4.55
N LYS A 20 6.84 -8.50 -5.18
CA LYS A 20 6.72 -8.53 -6.64
C LYS A 20 6.96 -7.14 -7.23
N ILE A 21 6.35 -6.10 -6.66
CA ILE A 21 6.49 -4.72 -7.12
C ILE A 21 7.94 -4.24 -7.03
N VAL A 22 8.57 -4.42 -5.86
CA VAL A 22 9.94 -3.98 -5.62
C VAL A 22 10.93 -4.74 -6.51
N LYS A 23 10.70 -6.04 -6.74
CA LYS A 23 11.60 -6.89 -7.51
C LYS A 23 11.47 -6.70 -9.02
N THR A 24 10.24 -6.56 -9.53
CA THR A 24 10.05 -6.37 -10.98
C THR A 24 10.28 -4.94 -11.43
N LYS A 25 10.15 -3.96 -10.51
CA LYS A 25 10.06 -2.52 -10.82
C LYS A 25 8.98 -2.16 -11.86
N ASN A 26 8.21 -3.15 -12.31
CA ASN A 26 7.13 -2.99 -13.26
C ASN A 26 5.90 -2.61 -12.45
N THR A 27 5.76 -1.30 -12.27
CA THR A 27 4.61 -0.71 -11.62
C THR A 27 3.52 -0.37 -12.64
N GLU A 28 3.78 -0.43 -13.95
CA GLU A 28 2.82 -0.10 -15.02
C GLU A 28 1.51 -0.90 -14.91
N ALA A 29 1.61 -2.18 -14.53
CA ALA A 29 0.44 -3.03 -14.31
C ALA A 29 -0.43 -2.61 -13.10
N ILE A 30 0.04 -1.68 -12.25
CA ILE A 30 -0.66 -1.23 -11.05
C ILE A 30 -1.14 0.20 -11.25
N SER A 31 -2.47 0.36 -11.23
CA SER A 31 -3.10 1.66 -11.29
C SER A 31 -2.73 2.49 -10.05
N LEU A 32 -2.27 3.72 -10.28
CA LEU A 32 -2.02 4.71 -9.23
C LEU A 32 -3.28 4.93 -8.38
N GLN A 33 -4.46 4.87 -8.99
CA GLN A 33 -5.74 5.03 -8.31
C GLN A 33 -5.96 3.94 -7.26
N THR A 34 -5.59 2.69 -7.58
CA THR A 34 -5.71 1.55 -6.65
C THR A 34 -4.78 1.74 -5.46
N CYS A 35 -3.55 2.22 -5.65
CA CYS A 35 -2.64 2.53 -4.55
C CYS A 35 -3.19 3.64 -3.64
N LEU A 36 -3.74 4.71 -4.23
CA LEU A 36 -4.34 5.81 -3.47
C LEU A 36 -5.55 5.35 -2.66
N LEU A 37 -6.47 4.60 -3.27
CA LEU A 37 -7.63 4.03 -2.58
C LEU A 37 -7.21 3.10 -1.45
N GLN A 38 -6.17 2.29 -1.65
CA GLN A 38 -5.62 1.42 -0.63
C GLN A 38 -5.12 2.23 0.57
N VAL A 39 -4.25 3.23 0.34
CA VAL A 39 -3.70 4.11 1.40
C VAL A 39 -4.81 4.79 2.18
N ILE A 40 -5.81 5.36 1.49
CA ILE A 40 -6.94 6.03 2.14
C ILE A 40 -7.76 5.02 2.96
N GLY A 41 -8.04 3.84 2.41
CA GLY A 41 -8.79 2.79 3.09
C GLY A 41 -8.11 2.33 4.39
N VAL A 42 -6.81 2.00 4.36
CA VAL A 42 -6.09 1.59 5.58
C VAL A 42 -5.87 2.73 6.57
N PHE A 43 -5.78 3.98 6.10
CA PHE A 43 -5.76 5.15 6.99
C PHE A 43 -7.08 5.28 7.76
N LEU A 44 -8.22 5.15 7.08
CA LEU A 44 -9.54 5.17 7.71
C LEU A 44 -9.73 4.00 8.68
N TRP A 45 -9.27 2.79 8.32
CA TRP A 45 -9.31 1.64 9.22
C TRP A 45 -8.39 1.80 10.44
N THR A 46 -7.24 2.46 10.29
CA THR A 46 -6.36 2.82 11.40
C THR A 46 -7.11 3.74 12.38
N ILE A 47 -7.78 4.79 11.88
CA ILE A 47 -8.61 5.69 12.70
C ILE A 47 -9.74 4.91 13.39
N HIS A 48 -10.43 4.04 12.65
CA HIS A 48 -11.47 3.19 13.22
C HIS A 48 -10.94 2.30 14.34
N GLY A 49 -9.76 1.70 14.18
CA GLY A 49 -9.09 0.91 15.22
C GLY A 49 -8.82 1.71 16.50
N ILE A 50 -8.44 2.99 16.37
CA ILE A 50 -8.27 3.92 17.51
C ILE A 50 -9.62 4.16 18.20
N ILE A 51 -10.66 4.50 17.43
CA ILE A 51 -12.02 4.76 17.96
C ILE A 51 -12.55 3.54 18.71
N GLN A 52 -12.32 2.35 18.17
CA GLN A 52 -12.79 1.09 18.76
C GLN A 52 -11.88 0.57 19.89
N SER A 53 -10.74 1.22 20.14
CA SER A 53 -9.69 0.74 21.06
C SER A 53 -9.22 -0.70 20.75
N ASP A 54 -9.31 -1.12 19.49
CA ASP A 54 -8.90 -2.46 19.05
C ASP A 54 -7.44 -2.42 18.59
N MET A 55 -6.55 -2.88 19.46
CA MET A 55 -5.11 -2.92 19.22
C MET A 55 -4.73 -3.83 18.04
N ALA A 56 -5.54 -4.85 17.71
CA ALA A 56 -5.27 -5.74 16.60
C ALA A 56 -5.57 -5.06 15.26
N ILE A 57 -6.72 -4.39 15.15
CA ILE A 57 -7.08 -3.60 13.96
C ILE A 57 -6.08 -2.45 13.77
N LEU A 58 -5.76 -1.74 14.86
CA LEU A 58 -4.78 -0.66 14.86
C LEU A 58 -3.41 -1.14 14.37
N GLY A 59 -2.87 -2.20 14.98
CA GLY A 59 -1.55 -2.72 14.63
C GLY A 59 -1.46 -3.21 13.18
N ALA A 60 -2.46 -3.99 12.73
CA ALA A 60 -2.46 -4.53 11.36
C ALA A 60 -2.56 -3.42 10.30
N ASN A 61 -3.45 -2.45 10.50
CA ASN A 61 -3.63 -1.36 9.54
C ASN A 61 -2.48 -0.35 9.57
N ALA A 62 -1.86 -0.10 10.74
CA ALA A 62 -0.66 0.74 10.83
C ALA A 62 0.52 0.16 10.04
N VAL A 63 0.79 -1.15 10.19
CA VAL A 63 1.84 -1.83 9.40
C VAL A 63 1.51 -1.80 7.91
N THR A 64 0.25 -2.09 7.56
CA THR A 64 -0.19 -2.07 6.15
C THR A 64 -0.08 -0.66 5.55
N LEU A 65 -0.40 0.39 6.32
CA LEU A 65 -0.27 1.79 5.91
C LEU A 65 1.18 2.13 5.54
N CYS A 66 2.17 1.71 6.33
CA CYS A 66 3.58 1.91 6.02
C CYS A 66 3.98 1.21 4.70
N LEU A 67 3.55 -0.04 4.51
CA LEU A 67 3.85 -0.82 3.30
C LEU A 67 3.22 -0.20 2.05
N THR A 68 1.93 0.14 2.09
CA THR A 68 1.23 0.68 0.93
C THR A 68 1.68 2.10 0.58
N THR A 69 2.06 2.91 1.58
CA THR A 69 2.66 4.24 1.35
C THR A 69 4.00 4.12 0.65
N THR A 70 4.83 3.14 1.03
CA THR A 70 6.11 2.87 0.35
C THR A 70 5.90 2.51 -1.12
N ILE A 71 4.90 1.67 -1.42
CA ILE A 71 4.52 1.33 -2.79
C ILE A 71 4.06 2.58 -3.55
N LEU A 72 3.22 3.43 -2.94
CA LEU A 72 2.72 4.64 -3.57
C LEU A 72 3.85 5.60 -3.95
N VAL A 73 4.81 5.83 -3.02
CA VAL A 73 5.98 6.69 -3.29
C VAL A 73 6.81 6.13 -4.44
N CYS A 74 7.06 4.81 -4.45
CA CYS A 74 7.78 4.16 -5.54
C CYS A 74 7.05 4.31 -6.88
N LYS A 75 5.72 4.13 -6.91
CA LYS A 75 4.89 4.29 -8.11
C LYS A 75 4.92 5.72 -8.66
N ILE A 76 4.82 6.72 -7.78
CA ILE A 76 4.88 8.14 -8.18
C ILE A 76 6.26 8.48 -8.75
N GLY A 77 7.33 7.95 -8.16
CA GLY A 77 8.69 8.11 -8.67
C GLY A 77 8.87 7.52 -10.08
N SER A 78 8.41 6.29 -10.31
CA SER A 78 8.45 5.65 -11.63
C SER A 78 7.65 6.43 -12.68
N ARG A 79 6.43 6.87 -12.35
CA ARG A 79 5.56 7.61 -13.26
C ARG A 79 6.17 8.94 -13.72
N LYS A 80 6.83 9.65 -12.81
CA LYS A 80 7.51 10.91 -13.15
C LYS A 80 8.67 10.72 -14.13
N GLY A 81 9.34 9.56 -14.10
CA GLY A 81 10.36 9.19 -15.09
C GLY A 81 9.75 8.88 -16.46
N GLU A 82 8.65 8.14 -16.49
CA GLU A 82 7.90 7.80 -17.73
C GLU A 82 7.39 9.06 -18.44
N ASP A 83 6.81 10.00 -17.68
CA ASP A 83 6.28 11.26 -18.22
C ASP A 83 7.41 12.15 -18.80
N ALA A 84 8.59 12.19 -18.16
CA ALA A 84 9.74 12.99 -18.61
C ALA A 84 10.43 12.42 -19.87
N GLU A 85 10.52 11.10 -20.00
CA GLU A 85 11.06 10.42 -21.19
C GLU A 85 10.15 10.63 -22.42
N GLN A 86 8.82 10.60 -22.22
CA GLN A 86 7.84 10.90 -23.27
C GLN A 86 7.87 12.36 -23.72
N GLU A 87 8.13 13.30 -22.81
CA GLU A 87 8.24 14.72 -23.14
C GLU A 87 9.57 15.04 -23.85
N ALA A 88 10.66 14.35 -23.52
CA ALA A 88 11.96 14.50 -24.18
C ALA A 88 12.02 13.85 -25.59
N SER A 89 11.13 12.90 -25.90
CA SER A 89 11.04 12.23 -27.22
C SER A 89 10.06 12.90 -28.20
N LYS A 90 9.36 13.97 -27.79
CA LYS A 90 8.48 14.77 -28.64
C LYS A 90 9.19 15.99 -29.19
#